data_AF-A0A2S5GFC9-F1
#
_entry.id   AF-A0A2S5GFC9-F1
#
_cell.length_a   1.000
_cell.length_b   1.000
_cell.length_c   1.000
_cell.angle_alpha   90.00
_cell.angle_beta   90.00
_cell.angle_gamma   90.00
#
_symmetry.space_group_name_H-M   'P 1'
#
loop_
_entity.id
_entity.type
_entity.pdbx_description
1 polymer ?
#
loop_
_entity_poly.entity_id
_entity_poly.type
_entity_poly.pdbx_seq_one_letter_code
_entity_poly.pdbx_strand_id
1 'polypeptide(L)'
;MKKLAWFLLFFYLVITVLWIANSLYLFTLIGVVAWVILIISGFIIYKKLKEKELITLLLLYSSFFMLFLLILTIIIQLTVSSMP
;
A
#
# COMPACT_ATOMS: atom_id res chain seq x y z
N MET A 1 -6.10 -0.63 18.60
CA MET A 1 -5.80 -1.41 17.38
C MET A 1 -6.76 -1.11 16.23
N LYS A 2 -8.09 -1.14 16.44
CA LYS A 2 -9.07 -0.81 15.37
C LYS A 2 -8.91 0.59 14.76
N LYS A 3 -8.69 1.62 15.58
CA LYS A 3 -8.40 2.99 15.10
C LYS A 3 -7.16 3.06 14.20
N LEU A 4 -6.10 2.30 14.52
CA LEU A 4 -4.89 2.23 13.71
C LEU A 4 -5.14 1.50 12.39
N ALA A 5 -5.97 0.45 12.38
CA ALA A 5 -6.38 -0.22 11.15
C ALA A 5 -7.17 0.72 10.23
N TRP A 6 -8.11 1.49 10.78
CA TRP A 6 -8.83 2.53 10.02
C TRP A 6 -7.91 3.61 9.47
N PHE A 7 -6.97 4.09 10.28
CA PHE A 7 -5.96 5.05 9.84
C PHE A 7 -5.13 4.48 8.68
N LEU A 8 -4.67 3.23 8.78
CA LEU A 8 -3.95 2.56 7.71
C LEU A 8 -4.76 2.43 6.42
N LEU A 9 -6.02 2.02 6.53
CA LEU A 9 -6.93 1.93 5.38
C LEU A 9 -7.10 3.27 4.67
N PHE A 10 -7.13 4.37 5.43
CA PHE A 10 -7.15 5.72 4.87
C PHE A 10 -5.86 6.02 4.08
N PHE A 11 -4.68 5.69 4.60
CA PHE A 11 -3.43 5.85 3.84
C PHE A 11 -3.39 4.97 2.58
N TYR A 12 -3.93 3.76 2.64
CA TYR A 12 -4.03 2.90 1.46
C TYR A 12 -4.90 3.51 0.37
N LEU A 13 -6.02 4.15 0.75
CA LEU A 13 -6.84 4.92 -0.20
C LEU A 13 -6.06 6.09 -0.79
N VAL A 14 -5.35 6.87 0.03
CA VAL A 14 -4.53 7.99 -0.45
C VAL A 14 -3.48 7.52 -1.45
N ILE A 15 -2.76 6.43 -1.17
CA ILE A 15 -1.79 5.88 -2.11
C ILE A 15 -2.46 5.41 -3.40
N THR A 16 -3.62 4.76 -3.30
CA THR A 16 -4.37 4.33 -4.49
C THR A 16 -4.74 5.53 -5.38
N VAL A 17 -5.22 6.62 -4.78
CA VAL A 17 -5.53 7.87 -5.52
C VAL A 17 -4.27 8.46 -6.15
N LEU A 18 -3.17 8.55 -5.40
CA LEU A 18 -1.90 9.05 -5.90
C LEU A 18 -1.36 8.17 -7.05
N TRP A 19 -1.58 6.86 -6.99
CA TRP A 19 -1.14 5.90 -8.00
C TRP A 19 -1.94 6.07 -9.29
N ILE A 20 -3.27 6.19 -9.19
CA ILE A 20 -4.15 6.48 -10.33
C ILE A 20 -3.80 7.83 -10.97
N ALA A 21 -3.45 8.83 -10.14
CA ALA A 21 -3.01 10.14 -10.61
C ALA A 21 -1.59 10.14 -11.22
N ASN A 22 -0.93 8.98 -11.30
CA ASN A 22 0.45 8.83 -11.75
C ASN A 22 1.41 9.83 -11.05
N SER A 23 1.22 10.01 -9.75
CA SER A 23 1.92 11.05 -8.99
C SER A 23 3.40 10.72 -8.80
N LEU A 24 4.29 11.63 -9.21
CA LEU A 24 5.74 11.52 -9.08
C LEU A 24 6.19 11.18 -7.65
N TYR A 25 5.45 11.63 -6.63
CA TYR A 25 5.79 11.38 -5.22
C TYR A 25 5.89 9.88 -4.90
N LEU A 26 5.06 9.03 -5.50
CA LEU A 26 5.09 7.58 -5.29
C LEU A 26 6.30 6.90 -5.96
N PHE A 27 6.80 7.48 -7.05
CA PHE A 27 7.94 6.94 -7.80
C PHE A 27 9.30 7.39 -7.26
N THR A 28 9.31 8.27 -6.24
CA THR A 28 10.53 8.61 -5.52
C THR A 28 10.95 7.49 -4.58
N LEU A 29 12.25 7.37 -4.30
CA LEU A 29 12.78 6.39 -3.35
C LEU A 29 12.12 6.53 -1.96
N ILE A 30 11.87 7.77 -1.53
CA ILE A 30 11.20 8.07 -0.26
C ILE A 30 9.73 7.59 -0.29
N GLY A 31 9.02 7.82 -1.40
CA GLY A 31 7.65 7.35 -1.59
C GLY A 31 7.54 5.83 -1.54
N VAL A 32 8.42 5.12 -2.25
CA VAL A 32 8.49 3.66 -2.25
C VAL A 32 8.80 3.13 -0.85
N VAL A 33 9.77 3.70 -0.14
CA VAL A 33 10.11 3.28 1.24
C VAL A 33 8.92 3.50 2.18
N ALA A 34 8.26 4.66 2.12
CA ALA A 34 7.07 4.95 2.92
C ALA A 34 5.95 3.96 2.63
N TRP A 35 5.75 3.60 1.37
CA TRP A 35 4.77 2.62 0.95
C TRP A 35 5.06 1.22 1.51
N VAL A 36 6.32 0.75 1.43
CA VAL A 36 6.73 -0.54 2.01
C VAL A 36 6.50 -0.56 3.52
N ILE A 37 6.82 0.53 4.23
CA ILE A 37 6.57 0.64 5.67
C ILE A 37 5.06 0.51 5.97
N LEU A 38 4.21 1.16 5.18
CA LEU A 38 2.76 1.07 5.34
C LEU A 38 2.25 -0.36 5.15
N ILE A 39 2.71 -1.07 4.12
CA ILE A 39 2.36 -2.48 3.88
C ILE A 39 2.77 -3.36 5.08
N ILE A 40 4.02 -3.24 5.54
CA ILE A 40 4.53 -4.03 6.68
C ILE A 40 3.71 -3.73 7.93
N SER A 41 3.41 -2.46 8.19
CA SER A 41 2.61 -2.06 9.35
C SER A 41 1.18 -2.61 9.28
N GLY A 42 0.59 -2.71 8.08
CA GLY A 42 -0.70 -3.38 7.86
C GLY A 42 -0.70 -4.85 8.22
N PHE A 43 0.33 -5.59 7.80
CA PHE A 43 0.48 -7.01 8.19
C PHE A 43 0.70 -7.19 9.69
N ILE A 44 1.49 -6.33 10.33
CA ILE A 44 1.70 -6.36 11.79
C ILE A 44 0.39 -6.10 12.52
N ILE A 45 -0.38 -5.09 12.09
CA ILE A 45 -1.66 -4.73 12.72
C ILE A 45 -2.69 -5.85 12.49
N TYR A 46 -2.78 -6.41 11.28
CA TYR A 46 -3.60 -7.59 10.99
C TYR A 46 -3.29 -8.75 11.95
N LYS A 47 -2.01 -9.11 12.11
CA LYS A 47 -1.61 -10.22 13.01
C LYS A 47 -1.96 -9.95 14.47
N LYS A 48 -1.99 -8.68 14.90
CA LYS A 48 -2.37 -8.28 16.26
C LYS A 48 -3.90 -8.21 16.46
N LEU A 49 -4.68 -7.99 15.40
CA LEU A 49 -6.13 -8.07 15.43
C LEU A 49 -6.54 -9.54 15.37
N LYS A 50 -6.71 -10.17 16.54
CA LYS A 50 -7.19 -11.57 16.66
C LYS A 50 -8.67 -11.74 16.30
N GLU A 51 -9.41 -10.65 16.12
CA GLU A 51 -10.85 -10.69 15.84
C GLU A 51 -11.12 -10.83 14.33
N LYS A 52 -12.02 -11.76 13.98
CA LYS A 52 -12.59 -11.94 12.62
C LYS A 52 -13.59 -10.84 12.26
N GLU A 53 -13.23 -9.59 12.52
CA GLU A 53 -14.05 -8.46 12.11
C GLU A 53 -13.83 -8.13 10.64
N LEU A 54 -14.86 -7.53 10.04
CA LEU A 54 -14.81 -7.05 8.65
C LEU A 54 -13.58 -6.16 8.40
N ILE A 55 -13.21 -5.33 9.38
CA ILE A 55 -12.04 -4.44 9.30
C ILE A 55 -10.74 -5.23 9.13
N THR A 56 -10.60 -6.38 9.80
CA THR A 56 -9.41 -7.23 9.73
C THR A 56 -9.27 -7.86 8.33
N LEU A 57 -10.38 -8.34 7.76
CA LEU A 57 -10.44 -8.81 6.38
C LEU A 57 -10.10 -7.70 5.39
N LEU A 58 -10.72 -6.52 5.56
CA LEU A 58 -10.50 -5.37 4.69
C LEU A 58 -9.03 -4.94 4.70
N LEU A 59 -8.42 -4.87 5.89
CA LEU A 59 -7.00 -4.54 6.04
C LEU A 59 -6.09 -5.55 5.34
N LEU A 60 -6.41 -6.84 5.38
CA LEU A 60 -5.65 -7.88 4.70
C LEU A 60 -5.73 -7.73 3.18
N TYR A 61 -6.95 -7.65 2.64
CA TYR A 61 -7.16 -7.48 1.20
C TYR A 61 -6.50 -6.20 0.69
N SER A 62 -6.69 -5.08 1.39
CA SER A 62 -6.03 -3.83 1.01
C SER A 62 -4.51 -3.93 1.11
N SER A 63 -3.94 -4.60 2.11
CA SER A 63 -2.48 -4.79 2.19
C SER A 63 -1.93 -5.61 1.02
N PHE A 64 -2.63 -6.66 0.58
CA PHE A 64 -2.27 -7.40 -0.63
C PHE A 64 -2.43 -6.57 -1.91
N PHE A 65 -3.50 -5.79 -2.02
CA PHE A 65 -3.69 -4.87 -3.15
C PHE A 65 -2.56 -3.83 -3.22
N MET A 66 -2.12 -3.31 -2.08
CA MET A 66 -1.01 -2.37 -2.00
C MET A 66 0.33 -3.00 -2.43
N LEU A 67 0.58 -4.27 -2.09
CA LEU A 67 1.71 -5.02 -2.63
C LEU A 67 1.63 -5.19 -4.14
N PHE A 68 0.45 -5.56 -4.65
CA PHE A 68 0.23 -5.70 -6.08
C PHE A 68 0.53 -4.39 -6.83
N LEU A 69 -0.02 -3.27 -6.36
CA LEU A 69 0.24 -1.96 -6.93
C LEU A 69 1.73 -1.60 -6.90
N LEU A 70 2.44 -1.90 -5.81
CA LEU A 70 3.89 -1.65 -5.72
C LEU A 70 4.68 -2.46 -6.75
N ILE A 71 4.36 -3.75 -6.92
CA ILE A 71 4.98 -4.60 -7.95
C ILE A 71 4.68 -4.06 -9.35
N LEU A 72 3.43 -3.70 -9.62
CA LEU A 72 3.02 -3.13 -10.89
C LEU A 72 3.76 -1.83 -11.20
N THR A 73 3.96 -0.98 -10.18
CA THR A 73 4.75 0.26 -10.28
C THR A 73 6.19 -0.03 -10.69
N ILE A 74 6.83 -1.02 -10.08
CA ILE A 74 8.20 -1.44 -10.43
C ILE A 74 8.26 -1.92 -11.88
N ILE A 75 7.31 -2.75 -12.30
CA ILE A 75 7.25 -3.25 -13.68
C ILE A 75 7.13 -2.08 -14.66
N ILE A 76 6.18 -1.16 -14.43
CA ILE A 76 5.98 0.01 -15.28
C ILE A 76 7.27 0.83 -15.37
N GLN A 77 7.92 1.10 -14.24
CA GLN A 77 9.13 1.92 -14.21
C GLN A 77 10.29 1.26 -14.95
N LEU A 78 10.45 -0.07 -14.83
CA LEU A 78 11.42 -0.83 -15.61
C LEU A 78 11.11 -0.74 -17.10
N THR A 79 9.87 -1.02 -17.51
CA THR A 79 9.45 -0.98 -18.92
C THR A 79 9.64 0.40 -19.53
N VAL A 80 9.24 1.47 -18.83
CA VAL A 80 9.40 2.85 -19.32
C VAL A 80 10.87 3.26 -19.37
N SER A 81 11.68 2.90 -18.37
CA SER A 81 13.12 3.21 -18.37
C SER A 81 13.91 2.48 -19.47
N SER A 82 13.38 1.35 -19.95
CA SER A 82 13.97 0.58 -21.06
C SER A 82 13.57 1.05 -22.45
N MET A 83 12.60 1.98 -22.56
CA MET A 83 12.27 2.62 -23.83
C MET A 83 13.28 3.75 -24.09
N PRO A 84 14.05 3.70 -25.18
CA PRO A 84 15.00 4.76 -25.55
C PRO A 84 14.30 6.06 -25.98
#